data_AF-A0A135RQV7-F1
#
_entry.id   AF-A0A135RQV7-F1
#
_cell.length_a   1.000
_cell.length_b   1.000
_cell.length_c   1.000
_cell.angle_alpha   90.00
_cell.angle_beta   90.00
_cell.angle_gamma   90.00
#
_symmetry.space_group_name_H-M   'P 1'
#
loop_
_entity.id
_entity.type
_entity.pdbx_description
1 polymer ?
#
loop_
_entity_poly.entity_id
_entity_poly.type
_entity_poly.pdbx_seq_one_letter_code
_entity_poly.pdbx_strand_id
1 'polypeptide(L)'
;MEDCSSKCCPGMGYTCEATYSAFCRNFGSHRTEAVGWHDWNQEMICIMAGDVIPQWDSVCTSCRARLEQSGRLIQDQIQWALEFLENELEIIPEVTDLLHETLICHKNIMESQIEDLTDKVGTDLNSLRIDALTGIRTSMLGQAMEASYRACNAEYGKGSDRRRKDIIHSAVGRLDLFENHMTEFKSRMRLLADNVQTELQAIVRAGLAAITSVLDLIRNDNVATESEENPELRRRLEQEIATIKERMRRIMDIME
;
A
#
# COMPACT_ATOMS: atom_id res chain seq x y z
N MET A 1 -13.14 -1.56 -20.49
CA MET A 1 -13.89 -0.79 -19.49
C MET A 1 -15.07 -0.18 -20.20
N GLU A 2 -16.20 -0.87 -20.19
CA GLU A 2 -17.44 -0.33 -20.75
C GLU A 2 -17.93 0.82 -19.84
N ASP A 3 -18.40 1.87 -20.49
CA ASP A 3 -18.86 3.12 -19.91
C ASP A 3 -19.98 2.88 -18.86
N CYS A 4 -19.61 2.97 -17.57
CA CYS A 4 -20.52 2.79 -16.43
C CYS A 4 -21.59 3.92 -16.40
N SER A 5 -21.37 5.03 -17.11
CA SER A 5 -22.17 6.26 -17.01
C SER A 5 -23.58 6.17 -17.62
N SER A 6 -23.84 5.22 -18.53
CA SER A 6 -25.13 5.14 -19.26
C SER A 6 -26.16 4.18 -18.67
N LYS A 7 -25.84 3.43 -17.60
CA LYS A 7 -26.67 2.31 -17.11
C LYS A 7 -26.95 2.28 -15.60
N CYS A 8 -26.60 3.32 -14.84
CA CYS A 8 -26.52 3.19 -13.38
C CYS A 8 -27.80 2.76 -12.62
N CYS A 9 -29.03 3.00 -13.11
CA CYS A 9 -30.22 2.60 -12.33
C CYS A 9 -31.52 2.29 -13.14
N PRO A 10 -31.56 1.43 -14.18
CA PRO A 10 -32.86 1.00 -14.73
C PRO A 10 -33.36 -0.35 -14.17
N GLY A 11 -32.52 -1.13 -13.47
CA GLY A 11 -32.76 -2.57 -13.26
C GLY A 11 -33.60 -3.00 -12.05
N MET A 12 -33.61 -2.26 -10.94
CA MET A 12 -34.27 -2.74 -9.70
C MET A 12 -35.80 -2.54 -9.68
N GLY A 13 -36.35 -1.76 -10.61
CA GLY A 13 -37.75 -1.30 -10.57
C GLY A 13 -38.81 -2.29 -11.08
N TYR A 14 -38.45 -3.29 -11.88
CA TYR A 14 -39.46 -4.04 -12.67
C TYR A 14 -39.13 -5.52 -12.93
N THR A 15 -38.71 -6.29 -11.92
CA THR A 15 -38.43 -7.73 -12.13
C THR A 15 -39.44 -8.66 -11.41
N CYS A 16 -39.81 -9.76 -12.09
CA CYS A 16 -40.79 -10.75 -11.64
C CYS A 16 -40.26 -11.62 -10.48
N GLU A 17 -41.13 -12.32 -9.75
CA GLU A 17 -40.78 -13.12 -8.54
C GLU A 17 -39.67 -14.16 -8.78
N ALA A 18 -39.72 -14.86 -9.91
CA ALA A 18 -38.72 -15.83 -10.30
C ALA A 18 -37.32 -15.18 -10.49
N THR A 19 -37.30 -13.91 -10.89
CA THR A 19 -36.06 -13.15 -11.09
C THR A 19 -35.47 -12.75 -9.74
N TYR A 20 -36.22 -12.12 -8.84
CA TYR A 20 -35.69 -11.72 -7.53
C TYR A 20 -35.16 -12.92 -6.70
N SER A 21 -35.89 -14.04 -6.69
CA SER A 21 -35.41 -15.25 -5.99
C SER A 21 -34.14 -15.82 -6.62
N ALA A 22 -34.03 -15.84 -7.94
CA ALA A 22 -32.83 -16.34 -8.63
C ALA A 22 -31.60 -15.47 -8.34
N PHE A 23 -31.75 -14.15 -8.36
CA PHE A 23 -30.67 -13.22 -8.02
C PHE A 23 -30.26 -13.32 -6.55
N CYS A 24 -31.20 -13.41 -5.61
CA CYS A 24 -30.86 -13.59 -4.19
C CYS A 24 -30.07 -14.89 -3.91
N ARG A 25 -30.40 -15.99 -4.60
CA ARG A 25 -29.65 -17.26 -4.48
C ARG A 25 -28.21 -17.15 -4.96
N ASN A 26 -27.95 -16.21 -5.86
CA ASN A 26 -26.64 -15.94 -6.43
C ASN A 26 -26.05 -14.60 -5.95
N PHE A 27 -26.49 -14.12 -4.78
CA PHE A 27 -25.94 -12.93 -4.12
C PHE A 27 -25.90 -11.68 -5.01
N GLY A 28 -26.94 -11.50 -5.84
CA GLY A 28 -27.09 -10.34 -6.72
C GLY A 28 -26.38 -10.47 -8.06
N SER A 29 -25.55 -11.49 -8.29
CA SER A 29 -24.83 -11.70 -9.56
C SER A 29 -25.39 -12.91 -10.31
N HIS A 30 -26.29 -12.67 -11.26
CA HIS A 30 -26.91 -13.76 -12.02
C HIS A 30 -27.39 -13.34 -13.40
N ARG A 31 -27.78 -14.34 -14.21
CA ARG A 31 -28.44 -14.14 -15.50
C ARG A 31 -29.75 -14.90 -15.53
N THR A 32 -30.83 -14.24 -15.93
CA THR A 32 -32.10 -14.90 -16.29
C THR A 32 -32.49 -14.55 -17.72
N GLU A 33 -33.37 -15.35 -18.33
CA GLU A 33 -33.87 -15.06 -19.67
C GLU A 33 -34.70 -13.76 -19.72
N ALA A 34 -35.38 -13.41 -18.62
CA ALA A 34 -36.29 -12.28 -18.57
C ALA A 34 -35.58 -10.91 -18.52
N VAL A 35 -34.44 -10.82 -17.83
CA VAL A 35 -33.74 -9.54 -17.61
C VAL A 35 -32.29 -9.55 -18.11
N GLY A 36 -31.74 -10.71 -18.46
CA GLY A 36 -30.34 -10.83 -18.86
C GLY A 36 -29.40 -10.93 -17.65
N TRP A 37 -28.11 -10.66 -17.90
CA TRP A 37 -27.07 -10.70 -16.88
C TRP A 37 -27.04 -9.38 -16.12
N HIS A 38 -27.01 -9.46 -14.80
CA HIS A 38 -26.86 -8.33 -13.91
C HIS A 38 -25.96 -8.69 -12.72
N ASP A 39 -25.29 -7.67 -12.17
CA ASP A 39 -24.66 -7.71 -10.86
C ASP A 39 -25.22 -6.53 -10.06
N TRP A 40 -26.16 -6.82 -9.17
CA TRP A 40 -26.85 -5.81 -8.37
C TRP A 40 -25.89 -5.04 -7.48
N ASN A 41 -24.85 -5.66 -6.94
CA ASN A 41 -23.87 -4.96 -6.12
C ASN A 41 -23.04 -4.02 -7.01
N GLN A 42 -22.69 -4.45 -8.23
CA GLN A 42 -21.97 -3.60 -9.19
C GLN A 42 -22.82 -2.40 -9.62
N GLU A 43 -24.13 -2.61 -9.81
CA GLU A 43 -25.07 -1.54 -10.12
C GLU A 43 -25.20 -0.55 -8.96
N MET A 44 -25.31 -1.03 -7.72
CA MET A 44 -25.36 -0.18 -6.52
C MET A 44 -24.11 0.68 -6.36
N ILE A 45 -22.91 0.11 -6.62
CA ILE A 45 -21.65 0.82 -6.39
C ILE A 45 -21.23 1.71 -7.57
N CYS A 46 -21.77 1.53 -8.78
CA CYS A 46 -21.26 2.15 -10.01
C CYS A 46 -21.22 3.69 -9.94
N ILE A 47 -22.23 4.35 -9.36
CA ILE A 47 -22.22 5.83 -9.22
C ILE A 47 -21.07 6.27 -8.30
N MET A 48 -21.01 5.69 -7.09
CA MET A 48 -19.96 6.03 -6.13
C MET A 48 -18.58 5.69 -6.66
N ALA A 49 -18.41 4.55 -7.33
CA ALA A 49 -17.18 4.16 -7.98
C ALA A 49 -16.80 5.14 -9.10
N GLY A 50 -17.76 5.60 -9.89
CA GLY A 50 -17.55 6.63 -10.92
C GLY A 50 -16.98 7.93 -10.38
N ASP A 51 -17.48 8.38 -9.21
CA ASP A 51 -17.00 9.61 -8.57
C ASP A 51 -15.61 9.44 -7.92
N VAL A 52 -15.30 8.24 -7.43
CA VAL A 52 -14.11 7.96 -6.63
C VAL A 52 -12.92 7.49 -7.47
N ILE A 53 -13.13 6.69 -8.53
CA ILE A 53 -12.07 6.09 -9.35
C ILE A 53 -11.07 7.13 -9.90
N PRO A 54 -11.48 8.29 -10.45
CA PRO A 54 -10.52 9.25 -10.97
C PRO A 54 -9.59 9.82 -9.89
N GLN A 55 -10.14 10.08 -8.71
CA GLN A 55 -9.37 10.57 -7.56
C GLN A 55 -8.46 9.47 -7.03
N TRP A 56 -8.95 8.23 -7.00
CA TRP A 56 -8.20 7.04 -6.63
C TRP A 56 -6.97 6.83 -7.51
N ASP A 57 -7.13 6.94 -8.83
CA ASP A 57 -6.03 6.77 -9.79
C ASP A 57 -4.96 7.85 -9.60
N SER A 58 -5.39 9.10 -9.33
CA SER A 58 -4.47 10.18 -8.97
C SER A 58 -3.70 9.86 -7.67
N VAL A 59 -4.39 9.39 -6.63
CA VAL A 59 -3.76 9.04 -5.35
C VAL A 59 -2.76 7.91 -5.53
N CYS A 60 -3.12 6.84 -6.24
CA CYS A 60 -2.22 5.72 -6.52
C CYS A 60 -0.95 6.18 -7.25
N THR A 61 -1.12 7.05 -8.24
CA THR A 61 -0.01 7.60 -9.03
C THR A 61 0.89 8.47 -8.16
N SER A 62 0.31 9.36 -7.34
CA SER A 62 1.07 10.20 -6.42
C SER A 62 1.78 9.40 -5.33
N CYS A 63 1.16 8.37 -4.76
CA CYS A 63 1.78 7.51 -3.76
C CYS A 63 3.00 6.78 -4.33
N ARG A 64 2.86 6.15 -5.50
CA ARG A 64 3.98 5.46 -6.16
C ARG A 64 5.13 6.44 -6.47
N ALA A 65 4.82 7.60 -7.07
CA ALA A 65 5.83 8.60 -7.40
C ALA A 65 6.59 9.11 -6.16
N ARG A 66 5.90 9.30 -5.03
CA ARG A 66 6.52 9.71 -3.76
C ARG A 66 7.41 8.62 -3.15
N LEU A 67 7.00 7.36 -3.24
CA LEU A 67 7.82 6.23 -2.78
C LEU A 67 9.08 6.09 -3.62
N GLU A 68 8.96 6.10 -4.94
CA GLU A 68 10.10 6.07 -5.85
C GLU A 68 11.04 7.27 -5.63
N GLN A 69 10.48 8.47 -5.41
CA GLN A 69 11.29 9.65 -5.09
C GLN A 69 12.03 9.49 -3.75
N SER A 70 11.36 8.96 -2.73
CA SER A 70 11.99 8.72 -1.42
C SER A 70 13.12 7.68 -1.56
N GLY A 71 12.88 6.62 -2.33
CA GLY A 71 13.89 5.62 -2.68
C GLY A 71 15.12 6.25 -3.34
N ARG A 72 14.92 7.06 -4.39
CA ARG A 72 16.02 7.78 -5.06
C ARG A 72 16.78 8.71 -4.11
N LEU A 73 16.09 9.45 -3.25
CA LEU A 73 16.77 10.32 -2.28
C LEU A 73 17.63 9.53 -1.30
N ILE A 74 17.15 8.38 -0.80
CA ILE A 74 17.93 7.49 0.06
C ILE A 74 19.15 6.96 -0.68
N GLN A 75 18.97 6.51 -1.92
CA GLN A 75 20.06 6.04 -2.79
C GLN A 75 21.12 7.11 -3.03
N ASP A 76 20.72 8.33 -3.38
CA ASP A 76 21.61 9.46 -3.63
C ASP A 76 22.43 9.80 -2.38
N GLN A 77 21.82 9.73 -1.18
CA GLN A 77 22.55 9.98 0.07
C GLN A 77 23.58 8.88 0.40
N ILE A 78 23.25 7.62 0.15
CA ILE A 78 24.19 6.51 0.37
C ILE A 78 25.33 6.57 -0.65
N GLN A 79 25.00 6.85 -1.92
CA GLN A 79 25.99 7.03 -2.98
C GLN A 79 26.93 8.18 -2.66
N TRP A 80 26.41 9.32 -2.20
CA TRP A 80 27.23 10.43 -1.74
C TRP A 80 28.16 10.03 -0.58
N ALA A 81 27.66 9.23 0.38
CA ALA A 81 28.49 8.75 1.48
C ALA A 81 29.60 7.79 1.02
N LEU A 82 29.32 6.93 0.03
CA LEU A 82 30.30 6.07 -0.62
C LEU A 82 31.40 6.89 -1.31
N GLU A 83 31.03 7.82 -2.18
CA GLU A 83 31.98 8.69 -2.89
C GLU A 83 32.80 9.55 -1.91
N PHE A 84 32.17 10.02 -0.84
CA PHE A 84 32.87 10.77 0.19
C PHE A 84 33.95 9.93 0.88
N LEU A 85 33.62 8.68 1.24
CA LEU A 85 34.58 7.76 1.83
C LEU A 85 35.72 7.44 0.87
N GLU A 86 35.44 7.13 -0.40
CA GLU A 86 36.49 6.87 -1.41
C GLU A 86 37.49 8.03 -1.54
N ASN A 87 37.01 9.28 -1.56
CA ASN A 87 37.86 10.45 -1.74
C ASN A 87 38.70 10.80 -0.49
N GLU A 88 38.20 10.52 0.72
CA GLU A 88 38.89 10.88 1.97
C GLU A 88 39.74 9.73 2.56
N LEU A 89 39.43 8.46 2.23
CA LEU A 89 40.11 7.26 2.71
C LEU A 89 41.17 6.68 1.75
N GLU A 90 41.79 7.50 0.89
CA GLU A 90 42.95 7.09 0.06
C GLU A 90 44.17 6.55 0.85
N ILE A 91 44.07 6.40 2.18
CA ILE A 91 45.19 6.23 3.09
C ILE A 91 45.45 4.74 3.43
N ILE A 92 44.48 3.82 3.27
CA ILE A 92 44.67 2.35 3.47
C ILE A 92 43.83 1.53 2.46
N PRO A 93 44.41 1.06 1.33
CA PRO A 93 43.66 0.41 0.24
C PRO A 93 42.80 -0.79 0.67
N GLU A 94 43.35 -1.68 1.51
CA GLU A 94 42.70 -2.95 1.88
C GLU A 94 41.47 -2.76 2.80
N VAL A 95 41.50 -1.75 3.68
CA VAL A 95 40.35 -1.39 4.55
C VAL A 95 39.29 -0.65 3.74
N THR A 96 39.72 0.18 2.79
CA THR A 96 38.84 0.92 1.88
C THR A 96 38.05 -0.02 0.96
N ASP A 97 38.67 -1.08 0.45
CA ASP A 97 37.99 -2.06 -0.43
C ASP A 97 36.88 -2.83 0.30
N LEU A 98 37.17 -3.37 1.49
CA LEU A 98 36.18 -4.12 2.28
C LEU A 98 35.02 -3.22 2.74
N LEU A 99 35.33 -1.98 3.15
CA LEU A 99 34.32 -0.98 3.50
C LEU A 99 33.42 -0.69 2.30
N HIS A 100 34.02 -0.44 1.15
CA HIS A 100 33.32 -0.12 -0.08
C HIS A 100 32.38 -1.27 -0.52
N GLU A 101 32.86 -2.51 -0.54
CA GLU A 101 32.04 -3.68 -0.86
C GLU A 101 30.87 -3.85 0.12
N THR A 102 31.12 -3.66 1.42
CA THR A 102 30.09 -3.82 2.46
C THR A 102 29.02 -2.73 2.34
N LEU A 103 29.42 -1.49 2.09
CA LEU A 103 28.49 -0.38 1.90
C LEU A 103 27.67 -0.52 0.61
N ILE A 104 28.28 -0.97 -0.50
CA ILE A 104 27.55 -1.31 -1.73
C ILE A 104 26.54 -2.43 -1.46
N CYS A 105 26.93 -3.47 -0.72
CA CYS A 105 26.01 -4.55 -0.37
C CYS A 105 24.79 -4.03 0.40
N HIS A 106 25.01 -3.21 1.43
CA HIS A 106 23.91 -2.61 2.20
C HIS A 106 23.05 -1.65 1.38
N LYS A 107 23.65 -0.87 0.46
CA LYS A 107 22.94 -0.06 -0.52
C LYS A 107 21.99 -0.95 -1.33
N ASN A 108 22.52 -1.95 -2.01
CA ASN A 108 21.74 -2.83 -2.89
C ASN A 108 20.61 -3.56 -2.14
N ILE A 109 20.83 -3.95 -0.88
CA ILE A 109 19.79 -4.52 -0.02
C ILE A 109 18.67 -3.52 0.24
N MET A 110 19.00 -2.27 0.62
CA MET A 110 18.00 -1.23 0.84
C MET A 110 17.22 -0.92 -0.45
N GLU A 111 17.91 -0.87 -1.60
CA GLU A 111 17.27 -0.65 -2.90
C GLU A 111 16.24 -1.73 -3.20
N SER A 112 16.64 -3.00 -3.09
CA SER A 112 15.74 -4.13 -3.27
C SER A 112 14.54 -4.09 -2.32
N GLN A 113 14.75 -3.73 -1.05
CA GLN A 113 13.67 -3.63 -0.07
C GLN A 113 12.68 -2.50 -0.38
N ILE A 114 13.16 -1.37 -0.92
CA ILE A 114 12.31 -0.24 -1.32
C ILE A 114 11.52 -0.58 -2.60
N GLU A 115 12.12 -1.30 -3.53
CA GLU A 115 11.44 -1.84 -4.72
C GLU A 115 10.33 -2.81 -4.31
N ASP A 116 10.64 -3.78 -3.44
CA ASP A 116 9.66 -4.74 -2.90
C ASP A 116 8.49 -4.02 -2.20
N LEU A 117 8.79 -2.98 -1.39
CA LEU A 117 7.77 -2.16 -0.74
C LEU A 117 6.89 -1.44 -1.77
N THR A 118 7.48 -0.93 -2.85
CA THR A 118 6.74 -0.23 -3.91
C THR A 118 5.78 -1.17 -4.64
N ASP A 119 6.21 -2.39 -4.95
CA ASP A 119 5.38 -3.42 -5.58
C ASP A 119 4.26 -3.90 -4.66
N LYS A 120 4.57 -4.08 -3.37
CA LYS A 120 3.59 -4.42 -2.34
C LYS A 120 2.51 -3.34 -2.24
N VAL A 121 2.88 -2.06 -2.20
CA VAL A 121 1.93 -0.94 -2.19
C VAL A 121 1.03 -0.94 -3.42
N GLY A 122 1.60 -1.22 -4.61
CA GLY A 122 0.82 -1.37 -5.83
C GLY A 122 -0.23 -2.47 -5.71
N THR A 123 0.15 -3.62 -5.14
CA THR A 123 -0.73 -4.77 -4.92
C THR A 123 -1.82 -4.46 -3.90
N ASP A 124 -1.46 -3.86 -2.77
CA ASP A 124 -2.38 -3.52 -1.68
C ASP A 124 -3.40 -2.46 -2.11
N LEU A 125 -2.97 -1.43 -2.85
CA LEU A 125 -3.87 -0.44 -3.43
C LEU A 125 -4.82 -1.10 -4.44
N ASN A 126 -4.33 -1.97 -5.32
CA ASN A 126 -5.21 -2.64 -6.27
C ASN A 126 -6.23 -3.55 -5.57
N SER A 127 -5.81 -4.26 -4.52
CA SER A 127 -6.71 -5.07 -3.68
C SER A 127 -7.80 -4.20 -3.04
N LEU A 128 -7.42 -3.08 -2.43
CA LEU A 128 -8.36 -2.16 -1.81
C LEU A 128 -9.32 -1.52 -2.83
N ARG A 129 -8.84 -1.23 -4.04
CA ARG A 129 -9.68 -0.77 -5.16
C ARG A 129 -10.75 -1.81 -5.49
N ILE A 130 -10.37 -3.08 -5.61
CA ILE A 130 -11.30 -4.17 -5.90
C ILE A 130 -12.33 -4.30 -4.78
N ASP A 131 -11.86 -4.32 -3.53
CA ASP A 131 -12.73 -4.46 -2.36
C ASP A 131 -13.71 -3.31 -2.17
N ALA A 132 -13.32 -2.08 -2.47
CA ALA A 132 -14.15 -0.90 -2.26
C ALA A 132 -15.01 -0.54 -3.49
N LEU A 133 -14.46 -0.64 -4.70
CA LEU A 133 -15.06 -0.02 -5.89
C LEU A 133 -15.68 -1.01 -6.87
N THR A 134 -15.83 -2.28 -6.47
CA THR A 134 -16.47 -3.31 -7.31
C THR A 134 -17.63 -4.01 -6.60
N GLY A 135 -18.52 -4.59 -7.39
CA GLY A 135 -19.69 -5.34 -6.94
C GLY A 135 -19.44 -6.78 -6.54
N ILE A 136 -18.20 -7.29 -6.61
CA ILE A 136 -17.95 -8.70 -6.34
C ILE A 136 -18.44 -9.09 -4.95
N ARG A 137 -18.90 -10.33 -4.78
CA ARG A 137 -19.50 -10.78 -3.51
C ARG A 137 -18.59 -10.56 -2.29
N THR A 138 -17.28 -10.68 -2.46
CA THR A 138 -16.29 -10.50 -1.39
C THR A 138 -15.93 -9.04 -1.13
N SER A 139 -16.41 -8.10 -1.94
CA SER A 139 -16.19 -6.66 -1.75
C SER A 139 -16.87 -6.18 -0.48
N MET A 140 -16.50 -4.98 -0.01
CA MET A 140 -17.10 -4.35 1.16
C MET A 140 -18.63 -4.25 1.01
N LEU A 141 -19.11 -3.86 -0.18
CA LEU A 141 -20.55 -3.82 -0.45
C LEU A 141 -21.15 -5.22 -0.51
N GLY A 142 -20.50 -6.17 -1.19
CA GLY A 142 -20.97 -7.55 -1.28
C GLY A 142 -21.13 -8.21 0.09
N GLN A 143 -20.18 -7.99 1.00
CA GLN A 143 -20.23 -8.43 2.39
C GLN A 143 -21.34 -7.73 3.17
N ALA A 144 -21.49 -6.41 3.01
CA ALA A 144 -22.55 -5.65 3.67
C ALA A 144 -23.96 -6.08 3.23
N MET A 145 -24.10 -6.52 1.97
CA MET A 145 -25.37 -7.02 1.42
C MET A 145 -25.65 -8.50 1.72
N GLU A 146 -24.67 -9.26 2.23
CA GLU A 146 -24.79 -10.71 2.38
C GLU A 146 -25.94 -11.12 3.31
N ALA A 147 -26.12 -10.41 4.43
CA ALA A 147 -27.22 -10.66 5.36
C ALA A 147 -28.59 -10.48 4.69
N SER A 148 -28.73 -9.46 3.85
CA SER A 148 -29.95 -9.16 3.10
C SER A 148 -30.25 -10.24 2.06
N TYR A 149 -29.23 -10.74 1.36
CA TYR A 149 -29.40 -11.87 0.43
C TYR A 149 -29.80 -13.16 1.16
N ARG A 150 -29.20 -13.45 2.32
CA ARG A 150 -29.57 -14.61 3.14
C ARG A 150 -31.01 -14.51 3.65
N ALA A 151 -31.42 -13.34 4.12
CA ALA A 151 -32.80 -13.08 4.55
C ALA A 151 -33.79 -13.24 3.37
N CYS A 152 -33.46 -12.70 2.20
CA CYS A 152 -34.25 -12.89 0.97
C CYS A 152 -34.41 -14.38 0.59
N ASN A 153 -33.34 -15.17 0.74
CA ASN A 153 -33.36 -16.60 0.45
C ASN A 153 -34.18 -17.42 1.47
N ALA A 154 -34.34 -16.92 2.69
CA ALA A 154 -35.15 -17.56 3.73
C ALA A 154 -36.66 -17.32 3.55
N GLU A 155 -37.08 -16.41 2.68
CA GLU A 155 -38.48 -16.13 2.42
C GLU A 155 -39.16 -17.22 1.59
N TYR A 156 -40.36 -17.64 1.99
CA TYR A 156 -41.19 -18.63 1.27
C TYR A 156 -42.69 -18.39 1.48
N GLY A 157 -43.52 -19.10 0.70
CA GLY A 157 -44.97 -19.05 0.79
C GLY A 157 -45.61 -17.81 0.14
N LYS A 158 -46.91 -17.64 0.39
CA LYS A 158 -47.71 -16.55 -0.22
C LYS A 158 -47.15 -15.19 0.20
N GLY A 159 -46.96 -14.31 -0.77
CA GLY A 159 -46.41 -12.97 -0.57
C GLY A 159 -44.89 -12.90 -0.39
N SER A 160 -44.16 -14.00 -0.61
CA SER A 160 -42.70 -14.02 -0.49
C SER A 160 -42.01 -13.08 -1.50
N ASP A 161 -42.53 -12.93 -2.73
CA ASP A 161 -42.02 -11.94 -3.70
C ASP A 161 -41.90 -10.54 -3.10
N ARG A 162 -43.01 -10.03 -2.55
CA ARG A 162 -43.08 -8.69 -1.98
C ARG A 162 -42.08 -8.56 -0.83
N ARG A 163 -42.02 -9.54 0.08
CA ARG A 163 -41.09 -9.50 1.22
C ARG A 163 -39.62 -9.55 0.78
N ARG A 164 -39.27 -10.34 -0.24
CA ARG A 164 -37.92 -10.36 -0.81
C ARG A 164 -37.50 -9.01 -1.37
N LYS A 165 -38.39 -8.37 -2.13
CA LYS A 165 -38.18 -7.01 -2.65
C LYS A 165 -38.02 -6.00 -1.52
N ASP A 166 -38.91 -6.06 -0.52
CA ASP A 166 -38.86 -5.18 0.64
C ASP A 166 -37.53 -5.33 1.41
N ILE A 167 -37.00 -6.54 1.58
CA ILE A 167 -35.71 -6.79 2.23
C ILE A 167 -34.56 -6.11 1.47
N ILE A 168 -34.47 -6.33 0.15
CA ILE A 168 -33.39 -5.77 -0.66
C ILE A 168 -33.52 -4.23 -0.75
N HIS A 169 -34.71 -3.71 -1.02
CA HIS A 169 -34.95 -2.27 -1.06
C HIS A 169 -34.66 -1.59 0.28
N SER A 170 -35.08 -2.20 1.38
CA SER A 170 -34.78 -1.67 2.71
C SER A 170 -33.28 -1.65 2.98
N ALA A 171 -32.54 -2.68 2.57
CA ALA A 171 -31.09 -2.75 2.76
C ALA A 171 -30.32 -1.70 1.95
N VAL A 172 -30.68 -1.50 0.68
CA VAL A 172 -30.07 -0.51 -0.21
C VAL A 172 -30.46 0.91 0.16
N GLY A 173 -31.71 1.11 0.60
CA GLY A 173 -32.24 2.41 1.01
C GLY A 173 -31.72 2.89 2.36
N ARG A 174 -30.90 2.10 3.08
CA ARG A 174 -30.31 2.56 4.34
C ARG A 174 -29.19 3.55 4.04
N LEU A 175 -29.32 4.74 4.61
CA LEU A 175 -28.30 5.79 4.51
C LEU A 175 -26.93 5.31 5.02
N ASP A 176 -26.93 4.46 6.04
CA ASP A 176 -25.73 3.93 6.70
C ASP A 176 -24.92 2.98 5.83
N LEU A 177 -25.50 2.37 4.78
CA LEU A 177 -24.79 1.39 3.95
C LEU A 177 -23.58 2.01 3.25
N PHE A 178 -23.81 3.12 2.55
CA PHE A 178 -22.76 3.82 1.80
C PHE A 178 -21.85 4.65 2.70
N GLU A 179 -22.38 5.22 3.79
CA GLU A 179 -21.57 5.93 4.78
C GLU A 179 -20.58 5.00 5.50
N ASN A 180 -21.04 3.82 5.93
CA ASN A 180 -20.18 2.81 6.55
C ASN A 180 -19.15 2.28 5.55
N HIS A 181 -19.56 2.04 4.30
CA HIS A 181 -18.66 1.66 3.22
C HIS A 181 -17.52 2.69 3.04
N MET A 182 -17.87 3.97 2.93
CA MET A 182 -16.87 5.03 2.75
C MET A 182 -15.99 5.23 3.98
N THR A 183 -16.53 5.00 5.18
CA THR A 183 -15.77 5.05 6.43
C THR A 183 -14.74 3.92 6.49
N GLU A 184 -15.15 2.70 6.17
CA GLU A 184 -14.26 1.53 6.10
C GLU A 184 -13.17 1.72 5.03
N PHE A 185 -13.56 2.19 3.84
CA PHE A 185 -12.62 2.46 2.76
C PHE A 185 -11.54 3.48 3.15
N LYS A 186 -11.94 4.60 3.78
CA LYS A 186 -11.00 5.59 4.32
C LYS A 186 -10.12 5.03 5.43
N SER A 187 -10.67 4.19 6.30
CA SER A 187 -9.94 3.53 7.38
C SER A 187 -8.82 2.65 6.83
N ARG A 188 -9.13 1.77 5.86
CA ARG A 188 -8.14 0.91 5.22
C ARG A 188 -7.08 1.70 4.45
N MET A 189 -7.47 2.81 3.81
CA MET A 189 -6.50 3.70 3.17
C MET A 189 -5.48 4.29 4.15
N ARG A 190 -5.94 4.74 5.33
CA ARG A 190 -5.03 5.25 6.37
C ARG A 190 -4.11 4.15 6.88
N LEU A 191 -4.65 2.97 7.15
CA LEU A 191 -3.85 1.82 7.58
C LEU A 191 -2.76 1.45 6.57
N LEU A 192 -3.08 1.46 5.27
CA LEU A 192 -2.07 1.26 4.23
C LEU A 192 -0.98 2.34 4.26
N ALA A 193 -1.36 3.61 4.38
CA ALA A 193 -0.39 4.71 4.47
C ALA A 193 0.53 4.57 5.70
N ASP A 194 -0.04 4.26 6.86
CA ASP A 194 0.71 4.07 8.11
C ASP A 194 1.67 2.88 8.03
N ASN A 195 1.23 1.77 7.43
CA ASN A 195 2.07 0.59 7.23
C ASN A 195 3.26 0.89 6.31
N VAL A 196 3.01 1.60 5.21
CA VAL A 196 4.05 2.00 4.25
C VAL A 196 5.09 2.90 4.91
N GLN A 197 4.65 3.91 5.66
CA GLN A 197 5.55 4.79 6.38
C GLN A 197 6.39 4.01 7.40
N THR A 198 5.75 3.11 8.15
CA THR A 198 6.43 2.27 9.16
C THR A 198 7.47 1.36 8.51
N GLU A 199 7.14 0.69 7.41
CA GLU A 199 8.05 -0.20 6.69
C GLU A 199 9.22 0.56 6.05
N LEU A 200 8.96 1.71 5.41
CA LEU A 200 10.02 2.55 4.85
C LEU A 200 10.98 3.05 5.93
N GLN A 201 10.46 3.52 7.07
CA GLN A 201 11.29 3.90 8.22
C GLN A 201 12.13 2.73 8.74
N ALA A 202 11.55 1.52 8.79
CA ALA A 202 12.27 0.33 9.25
C ALA A 202 13.44 -0.04 8.31
N ILE A 203 13.21 0.02 6.99
CA ILE A 203 14.24 -0.24 5.98
C ILE A 203 15.41 0.74 6.15
N VAL A 204 15.12 2.05 6.21
CA VAL A 204 16.17 3.07 6.34
C VAL A 204 16.91 2.94 7.67
N ARG A 205 16.19 2.76 8.79
CA ARG A 205 16.84 2.57 10.11
C ARG A 205 17.76 1.35 10.11
N ALA A 206 17.32 0.22 9.54
CA ALA A 206 18.12 -0.99 9.47
C ALA A 206 19.39 -0.79 8.62
N GLY A 207 19.25 -0.17 7.46
CA GLY A 207 20.38 0.11 6.58
C GLY A 207 21.39 1.08 7.19
N LEU A 208 20.93 2.18 7.79
CA LEU A 208 21.80 3.13 8.47
C LEU A 208 22.50 2.54 9.70
N ALA A 209 21.81 1.69 10.47
CA ALA A 209 22.40 0.98 11.60
C ALA A 209 23.49 -0.01 11.15
N ALA A 210 23.27 -0.71 10.05
CA ALA A 210 24.27 -1.61 9.46
C ALA A 210 25.52 -0.83 9.03
N ILE A 211 25.35 0.27 8.28
CA ILE A 211 26.45 1.14 7.86
C ILE A 211 27.22 1.69 9.07
N THR A 212 26.50 2.19 10.09
CA THR A 212 27.10 2.70 11.32
C THR A 212 27.94 1.64 12.02
N SER A 213 27.47 0.39 12.04
CA SER A 213 28.19 -0.73 12.67
C SER A 213 29.49 -1.06 11.94
N VAL A 214 29.48 -0.99 10.60
CA VAL A 214 30.69 -1.19 9.78
C VAL A 214 31.71 -0.08 10.04
N LEU A 215 31.27 1.18 10.11
CA LEU A 215 32.15 2.30 10.44
C LEU A 215 32.73 2.18 11.85
N ASP A 216 31.95 1.69 12.83
CA ASP A 216 32.43 1.46 14.19
C ASP A 216 33.44 0.31 14.28
N LEU A 217 33.25 -0.75 13.49
CA LEU A 217 34.23 -1.84 13.40
C LEU A 217 35.59 -1.31 12.92
N ILE A 218 35.59 -0.54 11.83
CA ILE A 218 36.82 0.05 11.28
C ILE A 218 37.49 0.98 12.29
N ARG A 219 36.70 1.80 12.99
CA ARG A 219 37.24 2.65 14.05
C ARG A 219 37.94 1.81 15.12
N ASN A 220 37.31 0.73 15.57
CA ASN A 220 37.85 -0.11 16.63
C ASN A 220 39.09 -0.89 16.18
N ASP A 221 39.06 -1.45 14.96
CA ASP A 221 40.20 -2.15 14.39
C ASP A 221 41.38 -1.21 14.14
N ASN A 222 41.12 0.03 13.68
CA ASN A 222 42.19 1.01 13.50
C ASN A 222 42.75 1.51 14.84
N VAL A 223 41.91 1.66 15.87
CA VAL A 223 42.39 1.95 17.24
C VAL A 223 43.23 0.80 17.81
N ALA A 224 42.93 -0.46 17.47
CA ALA A 224 43.71 -1.59 17.94
C ALA A 224 45.06 -1.72 17.21
N THR A 225 45.12 -1.36 15.92
CA THR A 225 46.26 -1.65 15.04
C THR A 225 47.20 -0.45 14.82
N GLU A 226 46.68 0.77 14.72
CA GLU A 226 47.46 1.99 14.42
C GLU A 226 47.68 2.94 15.62
N SER A 227 47.21 2.61 16.83
CA SER A 227 47.31 3.49 18.00
C SER A 227 48.73 3.95 18.35
N GLU A 228 49.78 3.27 17.87
CA GLU A 228 51.17 3.65 18.11
C GLU A 228 51.86 4.27 16.87
N GLU A 229 51.35 4.05 15.65
CA GLU A 229 52.07 4.37 14.41
C GLU A 229 51.57 5.65 13.70
N ASN A 230 50.29 6.02 13.78
CA ASN A 230 49.78 7.19 13.05
C ASN A 230 48.60 7.93 13.71
N PRO A 231 48.85 8.78 14.73
CA PRO A 231 47.80 9.49 15.46
C PRO A 231 47.04 10.56 14.63
N GLU A 232 47.63 11.10 13.57
CA GLU A 232 46.95 12.06 12.68
C GLU A 232 45.88 11.38 11.82
N LEU A 233 46.19 10.18 11.31
CA LEU A 233 45.25 9.37 10.53
C LEU A 233 44.02 8.99 11.36
N ARG A 234 44.24 8.55 12.61
CA ARG A 234 43.15 8.30 13.58
C ARG A 234 42.23 9.52 13.74
N ARG A 235 42.81 10.70 13.95
CA ARG A 235 42.00 11.90 14.23
C ARG A 235 41.14 12.31 13.04
N ARG A 236 41.66 12.16 11.81
CA ARG A 236 40.88 12.39 10.59
C ARG A 236 39.75 11.38 10.46
N LEU A 237 40.05 10.08 10.61
CA LEU A 237 39.04 9.02 10.52
C LEU A 237 37.91 9.18 11.54
N GLU A 238 38.23 9.56 12.79
CA GLU A 238 37.21 9.83 13.82
C GLU A 238 36.33 11.05 13.48
N GLN A 239 36.91 12.11 12.91
CA GLN A 239 36.16 13.28 12.47
C GLN A 239 35.22 12.95 11.29
N GLU A 240 35.68 12.16 10.33
CA GLU A 240 34.89 11.80 9.17
C GLU A 240 33.75 10.84 9.48
N ILE A 241 34.02 9.81 10.29
CA ILE A 241 32.97 8.90 10.77
C ILE A 241 31.91 9.69 11.55
N ALA A 242 32.30 10.70 12.35
CA ALA A 242 31.35 11.55 13.06
C ALA A 242 30.48 12.39 12.09
N THR A 243 31.06 12.95 11.03
CA THR A 243 30.33 13.70 10.00
C THR A 243 29.31 12.83 9.28
N ILE A 244 29.69 11.61 8.90
CA ILE A 244 28.80 10.66 8.22
C ILE A 244 27.63 10.27 9.15
N LYS A 245 27.91 9.93 10.42
CA LYS A 245 26.88 9.60 11.40
C LYS A 245 25.91 10.76 11.66
N GLU A 246 26.40 11.99 11.70
CA GLU A 246 25.57 13.19 11.84
C GLU A 246 24.62 13.37 10.65
N ARG A 247 25.11 13.17 9.43
CA ARG A 247 24.25 13.24 8.24
C ARG A 247 23.22 12.11 8.19
N MET A 248 23.61 10.89 8.56
CA MET A 248 22.69 9.76 8.68
C MET A 248 21.59 10.04 9.70
N ARG A 249 21.93 10.69 10.83
CA ARG A 249 20.93 11.12 11.81
C ARG A 249 19.94 12.13 11.23
N ARG A 250 20.42 13.12 10.46
CA ARG A 250 19.53 14.08 9.78
C ARG A 250 18.59 13.43 8.78
N ILE A 251 19.02 12.37 8.10
CA ILE A 251 18.13 11.59 7.21
C ILE A 251 17.01 10.95 8.03
N MET A 252 17.33 10.37 9.20
CA MET A 252 16.30 9.83 10.10
C MET A 252 15.35 10.91 10.60
N ASP A 253 15.86 12.10 10.95
CA ASP A 253 15.03 13.22 11.44
C ASP A 253 14.08 13.77 10.36
N ILE A 254 14.45 13.68 9.07
CA ILE A 254 13.56 14.07 7.95
C ILE A 254 12.45 13.04 7.72
N MET A 255 12.66 11.80 8.16
CA MET A 255 11.72 10.70 7.99
C MET A 255 10.74 10.53 9.16
N GLU A 256 10.95 11.24 10.28
CA GLU A 256 10.01 11.36 11.42
C GLU A 256 8.93 12.42 11.16
#